data_AF-A0A917BPA0-F1
#
_entry.id   AF-A0A917BPA0-F1
#
_cell.length_a   1.000
_cell.length_b   1.000
_cell.length_c   1.000
_cell.angle_alpha   90.00
_cell.angle_beta   90.00
_cell.angle_gamma   90.00
#
_symmetry.space_group_name_H-M   'P 1'
#
loop_
_entity.id
_entity.type
_entity.pdbx_description
1 polymer ?
#
loop_
_entity_poly.entity_id
_entity_poly.type
_entity_poly.pdbx_seq_one_letter_code
_entity_poly.pdbx_strand_id
1 'polypeptide(L)'
;MLLSGTGQEAWAKNGWPTCPEDGRRVEIYMETSMGNLRYQNGFNPAQLSQIKNKVRRQMGPLWVPNGLTVADENYNLEMTTQVYQLGRDRYCAVIKSAKVFIGYRNINVYISSKYPQGSCEYESILNHENIHVQIFRDTLYRYANSIESAVRKKAPRIGPVYLRSANATSKKLRDLLDAQIRPLFKRMSSAISRKNARIDTKANYRREQAMCANW
;
A
#
# COMPACT_ATOMS: atom_id res chain seq x y z
N MET A 1 39.08 16.82 19.34
CA MET A 1 38.34 17.23 18.13
C MET A 1 37.98 15.94 17.38
N LEU A 2 36.77 15.43 17.57
CA LEU A 2 36.30 14.18 16.96
C LEU A 2 35.52 14.52 15.69
N LEU A 3 36.03 14.06 14.55
CA LEU A 3 35.44 14.29 13.22
C LEU A 3 34.12 13.53 13.08
N SER A 4 33.04 14.29 12.98
CA SER A 4 31.71 13.87 12.56
C SER A 4 31.71 13.56 11.06
N GLY A 5 31.77 12.28 10.69
CA GLY A 5 31.52 11.82 9.33
C GLY A 5 30.02 11.79 9.03
N THR A 6 29.50 12.85 8.40
CA THR A 6 28.13 12.90 7.86
C THR A 6 28.14 12.57 6.37
N GLY A 7 27.30 11.60 5.97
CA GLY A 7 27.35 10.95 4.66
C GLY A 7 27.11 11.86 3.46
N GLN A 8 28.15 12.05 2.66
CA GLN A 8 28.14 12.85 1.43
C GLN A 8 28.64 12.09 0.19
N GLU A 9 28.83 10.76 0.28
CA GLU A 9 29.31 9.96 -0.84
C GLU A 9 28.22 9.05 -1.39
N ALA A 10 27.33 9.61 -2.19
CA ALA A 10 26.58 8.83 -3.14
C ALA A 10 26.49 9.60 -4.45
N TRP A 11 27.40 9.25 -5.37
CA TRP A 11 27.37 9.49 -6.82
C TRP A 11 27.98 10.79 -7.39
N ALA A 12 29.04 11.36 -6.80
CA ALA A 12 29.87 12.33 -7.52
C ALA A 12 30.55 11.64 -8.73
N LYS A 13 30.14 11.96 -9.96
CA LYS A 13 30.93 11.59 -11.14
C LYS A 13 32.14 12.49 -11.21
N ASN A 14 33.33 11.93 -10.98
CA ASN A 14 34.61 12.63 -11.13
C ASN A 14 34.62 13.49 -12.42
N GLY A 15 34.92 14.77 -12.28
CA GLY A 15 35.01 15.73 -13.39
C GLY A 15 33.69 16.35 -13.88
N TRP A 16 32.57 16.14 -13.18
CA TRP A 16 31.30 16.86 -13.45
C TRP A 16 31.15 18.03 -12.47
N PRO A 17 30.52 19.15 -12.89
CA PRO A 17 30.15 20.21 -11.96
C PRO A 17 29.25 19.69 -10.84
N THR A 18 29.37 20.26 -9.64
CA THR A 18 28.51 19.94 -8.50
C THR A 18 27.06 20.27 -8.82
N CYS A 19 26.13 19.40 -8.41
CA CYS A 19 24.71 19.69 -8.54
C CYS A 19 24.31 20.87 -7.63
N PRO A 20 23.55 21.87 -8.13
CA PRO A 20 23.09 22.98 -7.29
C PRO A 20 22.07 22.51 -6.24
N GLU A 21 22.54 22.14 -5.05
CA GLU A 21 21.70 21.63 -3.95
C GLU A 21 21.51 22.61 -2.78
N ASP A 22 22.10 23.80 -2.84
CA ASP A 22 22.10 24.74 -1.71
C ASP A 22 20.67 25.10 -1.27
N GLY A 23 20.41 24.93 0.03
CA GLY A 23 19.09 25.17 0.62
C GLY A 23 18.00 24.17 0.22
N ARG A 24 18.35 23.04 -0.41
CA ARG A 24 17.37 22.04 -0.85
C ARG A 24 16.50 21.54 0.31
N ARG A 25 15.19 21.68 0.14
CA ARG A 25 14.16 21.05 0.96
C ARG A 25 13.29 20.17 0.08
N VAL A 26 13.03 18.94 0.53
CA VAL A 26 12.07 18.06 -0.13
C VAL A 26 10.72 18.26 0.51
N GLU A 27 9.76 18.76 -0.26
CA GLU A 27 8.37 18.86 0.19
C GLU A 27 7.72 17.48 0.17
N ILE A 28 7.05 17.11 1.26
CA ILE A 28 6.51 15.77 1.42
C ILE A 28 5.04 15.86 1.79
N TYR A 29 4.22 15.33 0.90
CA TYR A 29 2.77 15.28 1.01
C TYR A 29 2.37 13.81 1.20
N MET A 30 1.68 13.53 2.30
CA MET A 30 1.14 12.20 2.59
C MET A 30 -0.38 12.25 2.45
N GLU A 31 -0.93 11.29 1.72
CA GLU A 31 -2.37 11.12 1.57
C GLU A 31 -2.74 9.70 1.97
N THR A 32 -3.76 9.56 2.82
CA THR A 32 -4.28 8.26 3.26
C THR A 32 -5.78 8.18 3.08
N SER A 33 -6.27 7.04 2.61
CA SER A 33 -7.71 6.78 2.46
C SER A 33 -8.11 5.47 3.13
N MET A 34 -9.11 5.54 4.01
CA MET A 34 -9.74 4.35 4.63
C MET A 34 -10.68 3.60 3.68
N GLY A 35 -10.86 4.11 2.46
CA GLY A 35 -11.71 3.55 1.42
C GLY A 35 -13.21 3.72 1.68
N ASN A 36 -13.95 3.84 0.58
CA ASN A 36 -15.39 3.82 0.60
C ASN A 36 -15.88 2.38 0.82
N LEU A 37 -16.71 2.17 1.83
CA LEU A 37 -17.30 0.87 2.13
C LEU A 37 -18.52 0.66 1.23
N ARG A 38 -18.58 -0.49 0.54
CA ARG A 38 -19.65 -0.83 -0.40
C ARG A 38 -20.13 -2.24 -0.10
N TYR A 39 -21.40 -2.37 0.27
CA TYR A 39 -22.05 -3.66 0.45
C TYR A 39 -22.73 -4.08 -0.84
N GLN A 40 -22.50 -5.31 -1.26
CA GLN A 40 -22.99 -5.86 -2.51
C GLN A 40 -23.65 -7.21 -2.24
N ASN A 41 -24.98 -7.23 -2.31
CA ASN A 41 -25.79 -8.44 -2.24
C ASN A 41 -26.01 -8.98 -3.67
N GLY A 42 -26.42 -10.24 -3.81
CA GLY A 42 -26.84 -10.80 -5.11
C GLY A 42 -25.83 -11.72 -5.79
N PHE A 43 -24.72 -12.07 -5.13
CA PHE A 43 -23.68 -12.91 -5.72
C PHE A 43 -23.89 -14.37 -5.36
N ASN A 44 -23.80 -15.26 -6.34
CA ASN A 44 -23.77 -16.69 -6.06
C ASN A 44 -22.34 -17.13 -5.66
N PRO A 45 -22.18 -18.30 -5.01
CA PRO A 45 -20.87 -18.72 -4.52
C PRO A 45 -19.80 -18.94 -5.62
N ALA A 46 -20.22 -19.28 -6.85
CA ALA A 46 -19.30 -19.41 -7.98
C ALA A 46 -18.71 -18.04 -8.39
N GLN A 47 -19.55 -17.00 -8.43
CA GLN A 47 -19.10 -15.63 -8.69
C GLN A 47 -18.15 -15.13 -7.59
N LEU A 48 -18.45 -15.41 -6.32
CA LEU A 48 -17.56 -15.05 -5.22
C LEU A 48 -16.22 -15.78 -5.31
N SER A 49 -16.21 -17.05 -5.69
CA SER A 49 -14.98 -17.82 -5.93
C SER A 49 -14.15 -17.25 -7.08
N GLN A 50 -14.80 -16.81 -8.16
CA GLN A 50 -14.12 -16.12 -9.27
C GLN A 50 -13.48 -14.79 -8.83
N ILE A 51 -14.19 -13.99 -8.03
CA ILE A 51 -13.65 -12.73 -7.47
C ILE A 51 -12.43 -13.05 -6.60
N LYS A 52 -12.56 -13.99 -5.66
CA LYS A 52 -11.46 -14.48 -4.80
C LYS A 52 -10.21 -14.85 -5.59
N ASN A 53 -10.36 -15.63 -6.66
CA ASN A 53 -9.24 -16.10 -7.47
C ASN A 53 -8.55 -14.95 -8.23
N LYS A 54 -9.32 -13.98 -8.73
CA LYS A 54 -8.77 -12.77 -9.38
C LYS A 54 -7.95 -11.92 -8.42
N VAL A 55 -8.39 -11.79 -7.17
CA VAL A 55 -7.68 -11.02 -6.15
C VAL A 55 -6.57 -11.80 -5.44
N ARG A 56 -6.29 -13.04 -5.89
CA ARG A 56 -5.24 -13.95 -5.38
C ARG A 56 -5.14 -13.98 -3.85
N ARG A 57 -6.28 -13.86 -3.15
CA ARG A 57 -6.30 -13.97 -1.69
C ARG A 57 -6.17 -15.44 -1.35
N GLN A 58 -5.13 -15.79 -0.60
CA GLN A 58 -4.96 -17.12 -0.04
C GLN A 58 -6.01 -17.34 1.06
N MET A 59 -7.17 -17.86 0.66
CA MET A 59 -8.10 -18.52 1.57
C MET A 59 -7.87 -20.03 1.48
N GLY A 60 -8.22 -20.76 2.53
CA GLY A 60 -8.06 -22.21 2.56
C GLY A 60 -8.70 -22.91 1.34
N PRO A 61 -8.10 -24.00 0.81
CA PRO A 61 -8.46 -24.62 -0.46
C PRO A 61 -9.87 -25.26 -0.53
N LEU A 62 -10.58 -25.37 0.60
CA LEU A 62 -11.88 -26.06 0.71
C LEU A 62 -13.08 -25.12 0.88
N TRP A 63 -12.90 -23.82 0.70
CA TRP A 63 -13.94 -22.85 1.07
C TRP A 63 -14.74 -22.31 -0.12
N VAL A 64 -16.05 -22.51 -0.04
CA VAL A 64 -17.08 -21.87 -0.85
C VAL A 64 -17.52 -20.60 -0.11
N PRO A 65 -17.23 -19.39 -0.65
CA PRO A 65 -17.56 -18.15 0.04
C PRO A 65 -19.07 -17.96 0.18
N ASN A 66 -19.57 -17.81 1.41
CA ASN A 66 -20.90 -17.26 1.67
C ASN A 66 -20.86 -15.74 1.85
N GLY A 67 -19.68 -15.19 2.18
CA GLY A 67 -19.35 -13.78 2.14
C GLY A 67 -17.96 -13.59 1.52
N LEU A 68 -17.59 -12.38 1.16
CA LEU A 68 -16.23 -12.05 0.73
C LEU A 68 -15.98 -10.55 0.89
N THR A 69 -14.96 -10.17 1.64
CA THR A 69 -14.48 -8.78 1.65
C THR A 69 -13.29 -8.64 0.71
N VAL A 70 -13.24 -7.56 -0.07
CA VAL A 70 -12.11 -7.21 -0.94
C VAL A 70 -11.78 -5.73 -0.77
N ALA A 71 -10.54 -5.42 -0.38
CA ALA A 71 -10.03 -4.06 -0.36
C ALA A 71 -9.15 -3.80 -1.59
N ASP A 72 -9.42 -2.72 -2.31
CA ASP A 72 -8.57 -2.19 -3.38
C ASP A 72 -7.38 -1.44 -2.76
N GLU A 73 -6.39 -2.22 -2.28
CA GLU A 73 -5.17 -1.72 -1.66
C GLU A 73 -4.27 -1.04 -2.71
N ASN A 74 -3.96 0.23 -2.47
CA ASN A 74 -3.28 1.06 -3.45
C ASN A 74 -2.14 1.87 -2.80
N TYR A 75 -1.03 1.90 -3.51
CA TYR A 75 0.14 2.71 -3.22
C TYR A 75 0.51 3.46 -4.50
N ASN A 76 0.59 4.78 -4.40
CA ASN A 76 1.00 5.64 -5.49
C ASN A 76 2.06 6.63 -5.01
N LEU A 77 3.10 6.81 -5.83
CA LEU A 77 4.16 7.78 -5.61
C LEU A 77 4.14 8.76 -6.79
N GLU A 78 3.87 10.01 -6.50
CA GLU A 78 4.06 11.13 -7.41
C GLU A 78 5.28 11.92 -6.92
N MET A 79 6.12 12.37 -7.85
CA MET A 79 7.38 13.01 -7.49
C MET A 79 7.71 14.08 -8.53
N THR A 80 8.09 15.25 -8.04
CA THR A 80 8.65 16.32 -8.86
C THR A 80 10.15 16.41 -8.60
N THR A 81 10.92 16.50 -9.67
CA THR A 81 12.38 16.64 -9.62
C THR A 81 12.81 17.96 -10.23
N GLN A 82 13.84 18.57 -9.66
CA GLN A 82 14.56 19.65 -10.31
C GLN A 82 15.74 19.05 -11.06
N VAL A 83 15.84 19.33 -12.37
CA VAL A 83 16.93 18.84 -13.23
C VAL A 83 17.79 20.03 -13.65
N TYR A 84 19.10 19.87 -13.56
CA TYR A 84 20.09 20.86 -13.99
C TYR A 84 20.93 20.27 -15.12
N GLN A 85 21.09 21.04 -16.19
CA GLN A 85 22.05 20.73 -17.24
C GLN A 85 23.42 21.27 -16.83
N LEU A 86 24.40 20.38 -16.76
CA LEU A 86 25.78 20.68 -16.34
C LEU A 86 26.75 20.76 -17.53
N GLY A 87 26.26 20.51 -18.74
CA GLY A 87 27.01 20.50 -19.99
C GLY A 87 26.35 19.64 -21.06
N ARG A 88 27.06 19.40 -22.18
CA ARG A 88 26.57 18.53 -23.25
C ARG A 88 26.34 17.11 -22.73
N ASP A 89 25.09 16.67 -22.76
CA ASP A 89 24.65 15.35 -22.28
C ASP A 89 25.08 15.05 -20.84
N ARG A 90 25.10 16.06 -19.97
CA ARG A 90 25.41 15.92 -18.54
C ARG A 90 24.32 16.60 -17.74
N TYR A 91 23.62 15.82 -16.94
CA TYR A 91 22.52 16.29 -16.11
C TYR A 91 22.69 15.80 -14.68
N CYS A 92 22.32 16.63 -13.72
CA CYS A 92 22.01 16.16 -12.38
C CYS A 92 20.55 16.44 -12.05
N ALA A 93 19.98 15.66 -11.16
CA ALA A 93 18.67 15.97 -10.62
C ALA A 93 18.60 15.73 -9.12
N VAL A 94 17.67 16.44 -8.51
CA VAL A 94 17.32 16.35 -7.10
C VAL A 94 15.80 16.24 -6.94
N ILE A 95 15.37 15.68 -5.81
CA ILE A 95 13.94 15.63 -5.47
C ILE A 95 13.49 17.01 -4.97
N LYS A 96 12.42 17.54 -5.56
CA LYS A 96 11.75 18.80 -5.17
C LYS A 96 10.59 18.50 -4.23
N SER A 97 9.73 17.57 -4.64
CA SER A 97 8.61 17.11 -3.82
C SER A 97 8.29 15.63 -4.05
N ALA A 98 7.68 15.01 -3.05
CA ALA A 98 7.12 13.68 -3.13
C ALA A 98 5.71 13.68 -2.54
N LYS A 99 4.72 13.23 -3.32
CA LYS A 99 3.36 12.95 -2.88
C LYS A 99 3.18 11.44 -2.83
N VAL A 100 2.87 10.93 -1.65
CA VAL A 100 2.69 9.49 -1.41
C VAL A 100 1.26 9.24 -0.97
N PHE A 101 0.54 8.44 -1.76
CA PHE A 101 -0.78 7.93 -1.40
C PHE A 101 -0.65 6.48 -0.90
N ILE A 102 -1.29 6.18 0.22
CA ILE A 102 -1.42 4.81 0.74
C ILE A 102 -2.83 4.61 1.29
N GLY A 103 -3.50 3.55 0.86
CA GLY A 103 -4.75 3.14 1.48
C GLY A 103 -5.63 2.37 0.54
N TYR A 104 -6.94 2.58 0.66
CA TYR A 104 -7.94 1.86 -0.11
C TYR A 104 -8.77 2.85 -0.94
N ARG A 105 -9.05 2.50 -2.20
CA ARG A 105 -10.07 3.23 -2.98
C ARG A 105 -11.47 2.81 -2.53
N ASN A 106 -11.71 1.50 -2.52
CA ASN A 106 -12.95 0.88 -2.08
C ASN A 106 -12.66 -0.35 -1.22
N ILE A 107 -13.55 -0.61 -0.26
CA ILE A 107 -13.64 -1.89 0.43
C ILE A 107 -15.03 -2.44 0.09
N ASN A 108 -15.06 -3.51 -0.70
CA ASN A 108 -16.30 -4.16 -1.11
C ASN A 108 -16.57 -5.36 -0.20
N VAL A 109 -17.75 -5.42 0.37
CA VAL A 109 -18.26 -6.56 1.14
C VAL A 109 -19.34 -7.22 0.30
N TYR A 110 -19.07 -8.45 -0.13
CA TYR A 110 -19.99 -9.25 -0.90
C TYR A 110 -20.66 -10.27 0.01
N ILE A 111 -21.98 -10.41 -0.09
CA ILE A 111 -22.74 -11.43 0.65
C ILE A 111 -23.53 -12.28 -0.34
N SER A 112 -23.54 -13.59 -0.09
CA SER A 112 -24.24 -14.52 -0.97
C SER A 112 -25.74 -14.24 -0.98
N SER A 113 -26.34 -14.28 -2.17
CA SER A 113 -27.80 -14.18 -2.32
C SER A 113 -28.59 -15.34 -1.72
N LYS A 114 -27.90 -16.41 -1.29
CA LYS A 114 -28.53 -17.56 -0.62
C LYS A 114 -29.24 -17.15 0.67
N TYR A 115 -28.71 -16.16 1.39
CA TYR A 115 -29.24 -15.73 2.68
C TYR A 115 -29.91 -14.35 2.54
N PRO A 116 -31.24 -14.26 2.73
CA PRO A 116 -31.94 -12.98 2.67
C PRO A 116 -31.44 -12.01 3.73
N GLN A 117 -31.42 -10.72 3.38
CA GLN A 117 -31.07 -9.66 4.34
C GLN A 117 -32.01 -9.73 5.57
N GLY A 118 -31.42 -9.65 6.77
CA GLY A 118 -32.14 -9.80 8.04
C GLY A 118 -32.29 -11.25 8.53
N SER A 119 -31.86 -12.27 7.76
CA SER A 119 -31.75 -13.63 8.29
C SER A 119 -30.58 -13.75 9.27
N CYS A 120 -30.62 -14.75 10.17
CA CYS A 120 -29.53 -15.02 11.09
C CYS A 120 -28.20 -15.23 10.35
N GLU A 121 -28.22 -16.02 9.28
CA GLU A 121 -27.03 -16.36 8.49
C GLU A 121 -26.47 -15.13 7.78
N TYR A 122 -27.35 -14.28 7.23
CA TYR A 122 -26.94 -13.01 6.62
C TYR A 122 -26.20 -12.13 7.63
N GLU A 123 -26.77 -11.93 8.81
CA GLU A 123 -26.15 -11.13 9.87
C GLU A 123 -24.84 -11.75 10.37
N SER A 124 -24.80 -13.07 10.52
CA SER A 124 -23.56 -13.79 10.89
C SER A 124 -22.45 -13.58 9.85
N ILE A 125 -22.77 -13.68 8.55
CA ILE A 125 -21.80 -13.44 7.47
C ILE A 125 -21.39 -11.97 7.45
N LEU A 126 -22.34 -11.04 7.51
CA LEU A 126 -22.06 -9.60 7.51
C LEU A 126 -21.13 -9.21 8.66
N ASN A 127 -21.38 -9.74 9.85
CA ASN A 127 -20.54 -9.52 11.02
C ASN A 127 -19.12 -10.05 10.82
N HIS A 128 -18.98 -11.27 10.27
CA HIS A 128 -17.67 -11.82 9.91
C HIS A 128 -16.92 -10.92 8.91
N GLU A 129 -17.59 -10.54 7.82
CA GLU A 129 -16.98 -9.69 6.79
C GLU A 129 -16.59 -8.31 7.32
N ASN A 130 -17.38 -7.74 8.24
CA ASN A 130 -17.04 -6.47 8.88
C ASN A 130 -15.78 -6.55 9.76
N ILE A 131 -15.42 -7.72 10.29
CA ILE A 131 -14.14 -7.90 10.99
C ILE A 131 -12.97 -7.74 10.00
N HIS A 132 -13.09 -8.21 8.75
CA HIS A 132 -12.08 -7.95 7.72
C HIS A 132 -11.96 -6.46 7.40
N VAL A 133 -13.10 -5.76 7.27
CA VAL A 133 -13.13 -4.30 7.07
C VAL A 133 -12.35 -3.59 8.18
N GLN A 134 -12.58 -3.97 9.44
CA GLN A 134 -11.85 -3.43 10.59
C GLN A 134 -10.36 -3.74 10.51
N ILE A 135 -9.97 -4.98 10.19
CA ILE A 135 -8.55 -5.36 10.03
C ILE A 135 -7.84 -4.47 9.01
N PHE A 136 -8.47 -4.18 7.87
CA PHE A 136 -7.92 -3.29 6.86
C PHE A 136 -7.68 -1.88 7.42
N ARG A 137 -8.74 -1.24 7.91
CA ARG A 137 -8.69 0.16 8.38
C ARG A 137 -7.75 0.33 9.58
N ASP A 138 -7.81 -0.57 10.55
CA ASP A 138 -6.92 -0.57 11.71
C ASP A 138 -5.45 -0.74 11.33
N THR A 139 -5.18 -1.64 10.39
CA THR A 139 -3.80 -1.89 9.99
C THR A 139 -3.25 -0.71 9.20
N LEU A 140 -4.05 -0.10 8.33
CA LEU A 140 -3.66 1.16 7.68
C LEU A 140 -3.37 2.25 8.71
N TYR A 141 -4.27 2.48 9.67
CA TYR A 141 -4.11 3.47 10.74
C TYR A 141 -2.79 3.28 11.50
N ARG A 142 -2.47 2.04 11.91
CA ARG A 142 -1.24 1.73 12.66
C ARG A 142 0.04 1.93 11.85
N TYR A 143 0.00 1.71 10.53
CA TYR A 143 1.19 1.77 9.69
C TYR A 143 1.41 3.14 9.06
N ALA A 144 0.36 3.93 8.82
CA ALA A 144 0.42 5.22 8.13
C ALA A 144 1.50 6.15 8.69
N ASN A 145 1.47 6.42 10.00
CA ASN A 145 2.43 7.31 10.67
C ASN A 145 3.88 6.84 10.53
N SER A 146 4.11 5.52 10.60
CA SER A 146 5.45 4.94 10.47
C SER A 146 5.99 5.06 9.04
N ILE A 147 5.10 4.93 8.04
CA ILE A 147 5.46 5.08 6.64
C ILE A 147 5.74 6.55 6.33
N GLU A 148 4.88 7.46 6.77
CA GLU A 148 5.10 8.91 6.66
C GLU A 148 6.45 9.32 7.26
N SER A 149 6.73 8.90 8.50
CA SER A 149 7.99 9.21 9.17
C SER A 149 9.20 8.69 8.39
N ALA A 150 9.09 7.49 7.80
CA ALA A 150 10.14 6.93 6.98
C ALA A 150 10.34 7.71 5.67
N VAL A 151 9.26 8.13 4.98
CA VAL A 151 9.34 8.97 3.78
C VAL A 151 10.02 10.30 4.13
N ARG A 152 9.57 10.97 5.19
CA ARG A 152 10.14 12.23 5.69
C ARG A 152 11.62 12.14 6.01
N LYS A 153 12.06 11.02 6.57
CA LYS A 153 13.47 10.77 6.89
C LYS A 153 14.32 10.40 5.68
N LYS A 154 13.76 9.65 4.72
CA LYS A 154 14.53 9.05 3.62
C LYS A 154 14.58 9.90 2.36
N ALA A 155 13.48 10.55 1.95
CA ALA A 155 13.43 11.30 0.71
C ALA A 155 14.48 12.44 0.63
N PRO A 156 14.75 13.21 1.70
CA PRO A 156 15.81 14.22 1.68
C PRO A 156 17.22 13.65 1.48
N ARG A 157 17.44 12.35 1.72
CA ARG A 157 18.76 11.70 1.62
C ARG A 157 19.00 11.04 0.26
N ILE A 158 18.06 11.17 -0.67
CA ILE A 158 18.18 10.61 -2.01
C ILE A 158 18.68 11.70 -2.96
N GLY A 159 19.73 11.38 -3.70
CA GLY A 159 20.36 12.27 -4.67
C GLY A 159 21.58 13.02 -4.11
N PRO A 160 22.21 13.87 -4.94
CA PRO A 160 21.88 14.14 -6.34
C PRO A 160 22.15 12.93 -7.25
N VAL A 161 21.41 12.80 -8.35
CA VAL A 161 21.66 11.75 -9.35
C VAL A 161 22.22 12.37 -10.62
N TYR A 162 23.37 11.87 -11.08
CA TYR A 162 24.07 12.35 -12.28
C TYR A 162 23.97 11.36 -13.43
N LEU A 163 23.34 11.73 -14.55
CA LEU A 163 23.24 10.89 -15.75
C LEU A 163 23.35 11.72 -17.04
N ARG A 164 23.42 11.04 -18.18
CA ARG A 164 23.53 11.69 -19.50
C ARG A 164 22.18 12.08 -20.12
N SER A 165 21.08 11.87 -19.41
CA SER A 165 19.73 12.19 -19.86
C SER A 165 18.92 12.76 -18.69
N ALA A 166 18.25 13.89 -18.93
CA ALA A 166 17.35 14.52 -17.98
C ALA A 166 16.27 13.53 -17.48
N ASN A 167 15.55 12.89 -18.41
CA ASN A 167 14.50 11.93 -18.05
C ASN A 167 15.05 10.74 -17.23
N ALA A 168 16.24 10.25 -17.57
CA ALA A 168 16.87 9.16 -16.84
C ALA A 168 17.20 9.55 -15.39
N THR A 169 17.64 10.79 -15.13
CA THR A 169 17.89 11.27 -13.76
C THR A 169 16.61 11.28 -12.92
N SER A 170 15.52 11.82 -13.46
CA SER A 170 14.22 11.86 -12.77
C SER A 170 13.67 10.46 -12.51
N LYS A 171 13.74 9.57 -13.50
CA LYS A 171 13.33 8.16 -13.33
C LYS A 171 14.16 7.47 -12.25
N LYS A 172 15.48 7.64 -12.26
CA LYS A 172 16.36 7.00 -11.27
C LYS A 172 16.06 7.48 -9.84
N LEU A 173 15.80 8.77 -9.63
CA LEU A 173 15.34 9.29 -8.34
C LEU A 173 14.01 8.66 -7.90
N ARG A 174 13.05 8.53 -8.84
CA ARG A 174 11.76 7.87 -8.58
C ARG A 174 11.97 6.43 -8.12
N ASP A 175 12.79 5.68 -8.84
CA ASP A 175 13.08 4.27 -8.54
C ASP A 175 13.77 4.12 -7.17
N LEU A 176 14.70 5.03 -6.83
CA LEU A 176 15.39 5.04 -5.53
C LEU A 176 14.40 5.32 -4.39
N LEU A 177 13.50 6.29 -4.53
CA LEU A 177 12.51 6.59 -3.50
C LEU A 177 11.48 5.46 -3.39
N ASP A 178 11.00 4.92 -4.50
CA ASP A 178 10.07 3.78 -4.52
C ASP A 178 10.66 2.56 -3.81
N ALA A 179 11.94 2.24 -4.06
CA ALA A 179 12.64 1.14 -3.40
C ALA A 179 12.71 1.30 -1.87
N GLN A 180 12.66 2.53 -1.36
CA GLN A 180 12.68 2.82 0.08
C GLN A 180 11.30 2.73 0.74
N ILE A 181 10.21 2.97 -0.01
CA ILE A 181 8.84 3.03 0.49
C ILE A 181 8.11 1.70 0.28
N ARG A 182 8.24 1.10 -0.91
CA ARG A 182 7.54 -0.14 -1.31
C ARG A 182 7.69 -1.28 -0.30
N PRO A 183 8.85 -1.52 0.35
CA PRO A 183 8.96 -2.55 1.38
C PRO A 183 8.09 -2.26 2.63
N LEU A 184 7.89 -0.99 2.99
CA LEU A 184 7.06 -0.62 4.14
C LEU A 184 5.59 -0.91 3.86
N PHE A 185 5.12 -0.56 2.66
CA PHE A 185 3.80 -0.93 2.18
C PHE A 185 3.61 -2.45 2.13
N LYS A 186 4.58 -3.20 1.60
CA LYS A 186 4.54 -4.68 1.61
C LYS A 186 4.45 -5.26 3.02
N ARG A 187 5.10 -4.66 4.02
CA ARG A 187 4.99 -5.08 5.43
C ARG A 187 3.58 -4.88 5.97
N MET A 188 2.93 -3.76 5.64
CA MET A 188 1.53 -3.49 5.99
C MET A 188 0.59 -4.53 5.35
N SER A 189 0.69 -4.72 4.02
CA SER A 189 -0.09 -5.72 3.28
C SER A 189 0.10 -7.13 3.84
N SER A 190 1.34 -7.51 4.19
CA SER A 190 1.62 -8.80 4.82
C SER A 190 0.98 -8.94 6.21
N ALA A 191 0.94 -7.86 7.00
CA ALA A 191 0.28 -7.86 8.31
C ALA A 191 -1.24 -8.03 8.18
N ILE A 192 -1.85 -7.39 7.18
CA ILE A 192 -3.26 -7.58 6.81
C ILE A 192 -3.53 -9.05 6.46
N SER A 193 -2.73 -9.63 5.57
CA SER A 193 -2.87 -11.04 5.16
C SER A 193 -2.76 -12.00 6.35
N ARG A 194 -1.79 -11.79 7.25
CA ARG A 194 -1.65 -12.61 8.45
C ARG A 194 -2.83 -12.48 9.42
N LYS A 195 -3.37 -11.27 9.60
CA LYS A 195 -4.53 -11.05 10.48
C LYS A 195 -5.78 -11.70 9.93
N ASN A 196 -6.05 -11.55 8.63
CA ASN A 196 -7.20 -12.20 7.98
C ASN A 196 -7.10 -13.72 8.06
N ALA A 197 -5.93 -14.30 7.76
CA ALA A 197 -5.71 -15.75 7.84
C ALA A 197 -5.91 -16.35 9.25
N ARG A 198 -5.80 -15.55 10.32
CA ARG A 198 -6.10 -16.01 11.70
C ARG A 198 -7.58 -16.12 11.98
N ILE A 199 -8.42 -15.39 11.23
CA ILE A 199 -9.87 -15.40 11.37
C ILE A 199 -10.48 -16.39 10.37
N ASP A 200 -9.91 -16.49 9.17
CA ASP A 200 -10.34 -17.39 8.10
C ASP A 200 -9.91 -18.85 8.35
N THR A 201 -10.39 -19.44 9.44
CA THR A 201 -10.07 -20.81 9.84
C THR A 201 -11.30 -21.70 9.84
N LYS A 202 -11.13 -22.98 9.53
CA LYS A 202 -12.21 -23.98 9.59
C LYS A 202 -12.90 -24.01 10.95
N ALA A 203 -12.15 -23.82 12.04
CA ALA A 203 -12.69 -23.82 13.38
C ALA A 203 -13.60 -22.61 13.65
N ASN A 204 -13.22 -21.42 13.18
CA ASN A 204 -14.05 -20.22 13.31
C ASN A 204 -15.34 -20.37 12.50
N TYR A 205 -15.24 -20.82 11.23
CA TYR A 205 -16.41 -21.04 10.39
C TYR A 205 -17.38 -22.07 10.97
N ARG A 206 -16.88 -23.16 11.59
CA ARG A 206 -17.76 -24.12 12.29
C ARG A 206 -18.51 -23.48 13.45
N ARG A 207 -17.87 -22.58 14.20
CA ARG A 207 -18.51 -21.87 15.31
C ARG A 207 -19.55 -20.88 14.81
N GLU A 208 -19.24 -20.16 13.73
CA GLU A 208 -20.20 -19.26 13.06
C GLU A 208 -21.40 -20.05 12.51
N GLN A 209 -21.13 -21.16 11.82
CA GLN A 209 -22.18 -22.06 11.31
C GLN A 209 -23.03 -22.72 12.41
N ALA A 210 -22.55 -22.77 13.65
CA ALA A 210 -23.36 -23.26 14.77
C ALA A 210 -24.33 -22.20 15.32
N MET A 211 -24.21 -20.92 14.91
CA MET A 211 -25.04 -19.83 15.45
C MET A 211 -26.44 -19.77 14.84
N CYS A 212 -26.62 -20.33 13.64
CA CYS A 212 -27.86 -20.26 12.89
C CYS A 212 -28.28 -21.64 12.39
N ALA A 213 -29.55 -21.79 12.03
CA ALA A 213 -30.13 -23.09 11.71
C ALA A 213 -30.13 -23.44 10.20
N ASN A 214 -30.06 -22.44 9.30
CA ASN A 214 -30.36 -22.64 7.88
C ASN A 214 -29.19 -22.26 6.95
N TRP A 215 -28.09 -23.01 7.02
CA TRP A 215 -26.85 -22.81 6.23
C TRP A 215 -26.80 -23.48 4.85
#